data_AF-A0A534I7Y7-F1
#
_entry.id   AF-A0A534I7Y7-F1
#
_cell.length_a   1.000
_cell.length_b   1.000
_cell.length_c   1.000
_cell.angle_alpha   90.00
_cell.angle_beta   90.00
_cell.angle_gamma   90.00
#
_symmetry.space_group_name_H-M   'P 1'
#
loop_
_entity.id
_entity.type
_entity.pdbx_description
1 polymer ?
#
loop_
_entity_poly.entity_id
_entity_poly.type
_entity_poly.pdbx_seq_one_letter_code
_entity_poly.pdbx_strand_id
1 'polypeptide(L)'
;MDRRAALLALTLVALALAGMPRGRAAGPTYVHGELVGGAHWTLDGSPYILVGNTTVPGDSFLGIDAGVQVRADRGVGLTVLGGLAVQGTAAQPVRFSPNSTGVDAGFWRGIRSVNSWAITISHAIVEGAESAYGVEGGLAVIDGSSFSVSFRGLEVHGGGVDVTQSSFSQNTEAGVAAGGNLYSTVTIGGSLFANNYASMNLDTTLALVENSTFLAPSMADFVLNNTAITVRASPYAGPIKLVDATSTLTVDALLAVSVTDAYATPQAGVHVLVEDNANGSERLEVVTSVKGRAPLLAVRERAFGGGWGPLGVNFNPFAVTTTIGSTHVAENVTAHLRTNV
;
A
#
# COMPACT_ATOMS: atom_id res chain seq x y z
N MET A 1 20.98 1.51 -61.40
CA MET A 1 20.29 2.50 -60.55
C MET A 1 21.30 3.58 -60.18
N ASP A 2 21.04 4.80 -60.64
CA ASP A 2 22.00 5.90 -60.60
C ASP A 2 22.29 6.31 -59.16
N ARG A 3 23.56 6.28 -58.74
CA ARG A 3 23.98 6.71 -57.38
C ARG A 3 23.59 8.15 -57.07
N ARG A 4 23.37 8.97 -58.11
CA ARG A 4 22.85 10.34 -58.02
C ARG A 4 21.35 10.39 -57.66
N ALA A 5 20.55 9.44 -58.14
CA ALA A 5 19.13 9.34 -57.81
C ALA A 5 18.89 8.86 -56.36
N ALA A 6 19.76 7.99 -55.84
CA ALA A 6 19.70 7.54 -54.45
C ALA A 6 20.07 8.63 -53.44
N LEU A 7 21.05 9.50 -53.75
CA LEU A 7 21.41 10.63 -52.89
C LEU A 7 20.35 11.76 -52.88
N LEU A 8 19.67 11.99 -54.00
CA LEU A 8 18.54 12.95 -54.10
C LEU A 8 17.29 12.45 -53.36
N ALA A 9 17.02 11.14 -53.38
CA ALA A 9 15.92 10.55 -52.62
C ALA A 9 16.17 10.61 -51.10
N LEU A 10 17.41 10.40 -50.63
CA LEU A 10 17.75 10.49 -49.21
C LEU A 10 17.69 11.94 -48.67
N THR A 11 18.06 12.93 -49.50
CA THR A 11 17.98 14.34 -49.11
C THR A 11 16.56 14.90 -49.12
N LEU A 12 15.68 14.43 -50.01
CA LEU A 12 14.25 14.79 -49.98
C LEU A 12 13.49 14.16 -48.79
N VAL A 13 13.85 12.95 -48.34
CA VAL A 13 13.29 12.35 -47.12
C VAL A 13 13.81 13.05 -45.86
N ALA A 14 15.08 13.47 -45.83
CA ALA A 14 15.63 14.25 -44.72
C ALA A 14 15.07 15.68 -44.64
N LEU A 15 14.71 16.30 -45.77
CA LEU A 15 14.08 17.63 -45.81
C LEU A 15 12.56 17.58 -45.58
N ALA A 16 11.91 16.43 -45.80
CA ALA A 16 10.51 16.19 -45.44
C ALA A 16 10.31 15.86 -43.94
N LEU A 17 11.37 15.45 -43.22
CA LEU A 17 11.34 15.30 -41.76
C LEU A 17 11.79 16.55 -40.98
N ALA A 18 12.21 17.62 -41.67
CA ALA A 18 12.60 18.89 -41.06
C ALA A 18 11.44 19.92 -40.98
N GLY A 19 10.27 19.58 -41.55
CA GLY A 19 9.12 20.49 -41.69
C GLY A 19 7.83 20.03 -41.00
N MET A 20 7.83 18.92 -40.24
CA MET A 20 6.73 18.66 -39.33
C MET A 20 6.77 19.76 -38.26
N PRO A 21 5.67 20.51 -38.02
CA PRO A 21 5.61 21.33 -36.83
C PRO A 21 5.86 20.38 -35.66
N ARG A 22 7.03 20.49 -35.03
CA ARG A 22 7.20 19.98 -33.67
C ARG A 22 6.16 20.76 -32.90
N GLY A 23 5.03 20.12 -32.58
CA GLY A 23 4.08 20.67 -31.62
C GLY A 23 4.93 21.12 -30.44
N ARG A 24 4.97 22.43 -30.20
CA ARG A 24 5.53 22.95 -28.96
C ARG A 24 4.79 22.19 -27.87
N ALA A 25 5.51 21.52 -26.97
CA ALA A 25 4.92 21.15 -25.69
C ALA A 25 4.28 22.43 -25.13
N ALA A 26 2.96 22.43 -24.97
CA ALA A 26 2.20 23.62 -24.62
C ALA A 26 2.32 23.94 -23.11
N GLY A 27 2.95 23.05 -22.34
CA GLY A 27 3.20 23.21 -20.91
C GLY A 27 4.33 24.19 -20.56
N PRO A 28 4.38 24.67 -19.30
CA PRO A 28 3.50 24.26 -18.19
C PRO A 28 2.08 24.85 -18.29
N THR A 29 1.08 24.06 -17.92
CA THR A 29 -0.30 24.54 -17.74
C THR A 29 -0.51 24.92 -16.27
N TYR A 30 -0.76 26.18 -15.98
CA TYR A 30 -1.03 26.63 -14.61
C TYR A 30 -2.50 26.43 -14.26
N VAL A 31 -2.77 25.81 -13.10
CA VAL A 31 -4.11 25.41 -12.66
C VAL A 31 -4.39 25.95 -11.26
N HIS A 32 -5.60 26.49 -11.07
CA HIS A 32 -6.16 26.88 -9.78
C HIS A 32 -7.68 27.03 -9.89
N GLY A 33 -8.38 27.13 -8.76
CA GLY A 33 -9.83 27.38 -8.74
C GLY A 33 -10.65 26.15 -9.16
N GLU A 34 -11.86 26.39 -9.65
CA GLU A 34 -12.80 25.31 -10.00
C GLU A 34 -12.67 24.88 -11.46
N LEU A 35 -12.62 23.57 -11.69
CA LEU A 35 -12.65 22.94 -13.02
C LEU A 35 -14.10 22.73 -13.48
N VAL A 36 -14.84 23.84 -13.63
CA VAL A 36 -16.27 23.83 -14.01
C VAL A 36 -16.45 23.22 -15.40
N GLY A 37 -17.35 22.24 -15.51
CA GLY A 37 -17.58 21.48 -16.75
C GLY A 37 -16.56 20.36 -16.98
N GLY A 38 -15.66 20.15 -16.03
CA GLY A 38 -14.61 19.14 -16.08
C GLY A 38 -13.36 19.58 -16.85
N ALA A 39 -12.36 18.70 -16.85
CA ALA A 39 -11.12 18.88 -17.59
C ALA A 39 -10.53 17.52 -17.99
N HIS A 40 -9.72 17.54 -19.04
CA HIS A 40 -8.94 16.38 -19.47
C HIS A 40 -7.48 16.79 -19.61
N TRP A 41 -6.61 16.22 -18.79
CA TRP A 41 -5.19 16.55 -18.74
C TRP A 41 -4.40 15.57 -19.60
N THR A 42 -3.71 16.10 -20.61
CA THR A 42 -2.94 15.34 -21.60
C THR A 42 -1.44 15.63 -21.51
N LEU A 43 -0.62 14.78 -22.13
CA LEU A 43 0.82 15.01 -22.22
C LEU A 43 1.19 16.36 -22.86
N ASP A 44 0.39 16.87 -23.80
CA ASP A 44 0.66 18.15 -24.47
C ASP A 44 0.58 19.35 -23.52
N GLY A 45 -0.28 19.27 -22.49
CA GLY A 45 -0.40 20.28 -21.43
C GLY A 45 0.53 20.07 -20.24
N SER A 46 1.28 18.96 -20.21
CA SER A 46 2.17 18.59 -19.12
C SER A 46 3.43 19.47 -19.09
N PRO A 47 3.95 19.86 -17.90
CA PRO A 47 3.36 19.61 -16.60
C PRO A 47 2.17 20.53 -16.29
N TYR A 48 1.19 20.01 -15.56
CA TYR A 48 0.14 20.81 -14.93
C TYR A 48 0.66 21.29 -13.57
N ILE A 49 0.71 22.60 -13.34
CA ILE A 49 1.22 23.19 -12.10
C ILE A 49 0.05 23.77 -11.30
N LEU A 50 -0.27 23.16 -10.17
CA LEU A 50 -1.23 23.70 -9.21
C LEU A 50 -0.58 24.90 -8.50
N VAL A 51 -0.98 26.11 -8.89
CA VAL A 51 -0.51 27.37 -8.27
C VAL A 51 -1.48 27.89 -7.19
N GLY A 52 -2.60 27.18 -7.01
CA GLY A 52 -3.61 27.42 -6.00
C GLY A 52 -4.42 26.17 -5.76
N ASN A 53 -5.24 26.18 -4.71
CA ASN A 53 -6.20 25.10 -4.47
C ASN A 53 -7.07 24.93 -5.71
N THR A 54 -7.21 23.68 -6.15
CA THR A 54 -7.96 23.30 -7.33
C THR A 54 -9.09 22.37 -6.91
N THR A 55 -10.29 22.61 -7.41
CA THR A 55 -11.46 21.80 -7.09
C THR A 55 -12.07 21.25 -8.36
N VAL A 56 -12.41 19.96 -8.38
CA VAL A 56 -13.32 19.36 -9.36
C VAL A 56 -14.73 19.39 -8.74
N PRO A 57 -15.65 20.25 -9.23
CA PRO A 57 -17.01 20.34 -8.70
C PRO A 57 -17.80 19.04 -8.82
N GLY A 58 -18.89 18.91 -8.06
CA GLY A 58 -19.68 17.66 -7.96
C GLY A 58 -20.27 17.15 -9.27
N ASP A 59 -20.58 18.07 -10.19
CA ASP A 59 -21.13 17.80 -11.52
C ASP A 59 -20.05 17.66 -12.61
N SER A 60 -18.78 17.70 -12.21
CA SER A 60 -17.63 17.77 -13.10
C SER A 60 -16.77 16.51 -13.00
N PHE A 61 -15.92 16.31 -14.01
CA PHE A 61 -15.04 15.14 -14.11
C PHE A 61 -13.63 15.57 -14.53
N LEU A 62 -12.61 14.97 -13.91
CA LEU A 62 -11.21 15.15 -14.29
C LEU A 62 -10.61 13.83 -14.79
N GLY A 63 -10.25 13.79 -16.07
CA GLY A 63 -9.43 12.71 -16.66
C GLY A 63 -7.97 13.12 -16.74
N ILE A 64 -7.05 12.21 -16.42
CA ILE A 64 -5.59 12.45 -16.50
C ILE A 64 -4.93 11.29 -17.23
N ASP A 65 -4.36 11.59 -18.41
CA ASP A 65 -3.72 10.60 -19.28
C ASP A 65 -2.39 10.10 -18.73
N ALA A 66 -1.99 8.90 -19.18
CA ALA A 66 -0.71 8.29 -18.87
C ALA A 66 0.48 9.23 -19.16
N GLY A 67 1.47 9.21 -18.25
CA GLY A 67 2.70 10.01 -18.37
C GLY A 67 2.58 11.49 -18.01
N VAL A 68 1.37 11.99 -17.70
CA VAL A 68 1.18 13.38 -17.25
C VAL A 68 1.92 13.63 -15.94
N GLN A 69 2.55 14.81 -15.83
CA GLN A 69 3.16 15.31 -14.60
C GLN A 69 2.27 16.41 -14.03
N VAL A 70 1.96 16.30 -12.75
CA VAL A 70 1.25 17.29 -11.96
C VAL A 70 2.18 17.75 -10.84
N ARG A 71 2.43 19.05 -10.75
CA ARG A 71 3.29 19.65 -9.72
C ARG A 71 2.48 20.61 -8.87
N ALA A 72 2.65 20.57 -7.56
CA ALA A 72 1.89 21.43 -6.66
C ALA A 72 2.79 22.43 -5.94
N ASP A 73 2.43 23.70 -5.97
CA ASP A 73 3.04 24.71 -5.12
C ASP A 73 2.78 24.43 -3.64
N ARG A 74 3.58 25.04 -2.77
CA ARG A 74 3.54 24.75 -1.34
C ARG A 74 2.16 25.03 -0.75
N GLY A 75 1.64 24.05 0.00
CA GLY A 75 0.39 24.20 0.76
C GLY A 75 -0.91 24.17 -0.05
N VAL A 76 -0.85 23.92 -1.36
CA VAL A 76 -2.05 23.77 -2.21
C VAL A 76 -2.44 22.30 -2.36
N GLY A 77 -3.67 22.02 -2.79
CA GLY A 77 -4.16 20.67 -3.05
C GLY A 77 -5.18 20.59 -4.16
N LEU A 78 -5.52 19.34 -4.52
CA LEU A 78 -6.59 19.01 -5.45
C LEU A 78 -7.75 18.37 -4.69
N THR A 79 -8.89 19.06 -4.62
CA THR A 79 -10.12 18.55 -4.02
C THR A 79 -11.06 18.05 -5.12
N VAL A 80 -11.63 16.85 -4.96
CA VAL A 80 -12.53 16.22 -5.91
C VAL A 80 -13.89 15.98 -5.26
N LEU A 81 -14.88 16.77 -5.65
CA LEU A 81 -16.27 16.58 -5.28
C LEU A 81 -17.02 15.75 -6.33
N GLY A 82 -16.57 15.81 -7.59
CA GLY A 82 -17.14 15.07 -8.73
C GLY A 82 -16.44 13.73 -8.97
N GLY A 83 -16.00 13.51 -10.22
CA GLY A 83 -15.27 12.29 -10.60
C GLY A 83 -13.80 12.54 -10.96
N LEU A 84 -12.96 11.51 -10.77
CA LEU A 84 -11.55 11.50 -11.12
C LEU A 84 -11.15 10.16 -11.74
N ALA A 85 -10.45 10.20 -12.87
CA ALA A 85 -9.76 9.06 -13.45
C ALA A 85 -8.30 9.39 -13.73
N VAL A 86 -7.40 8.76 -12.97
CA VAL A 86 -5.96 8.78 -13.23
C VAL A 86 -5.60 7.53 -14.01
N GLN A 87 -5.24 7.69 -15.28
CA GLN A 87 -5.09 6.59 -16.24
C GLN A 87 -3.62 6.32 -16.55
N GLY A 88 -2.81 6.20 -15.51
CA GLY A 88 -1.41 5.79 -15.64
C GLY A 88 -1.27 4.37 -16.15
N THR A 89 -0.07 4.03 -16.63
CA THR A 89 0.34 2.65 -16.89
C THR A 89 1.65 2.36 -16.20
N ALA A 90 2.00 1.08 -16.00
CA ALA A 90 3.29 0.69 -15.46
C ALA A 90 4.49 1.29 -16.25
N ALA A 91 4.34 1.47 -17.57
CA ALA A 91 5.38 2.07 -18.42
C ALA A 91 5.38 3.60 -18.41
N GLN A 92 4.22 4.22 -18.17
CA GLN A 92 4.01 5.66 -18.18
C GLN A 92 3.10 6.06 -17.01
N PRO A 93 3.64 6.08 -15.77
CA PRO A 93 2.85 6.45 -14.61
C PRO A 93 2.49 7.95 -14.65
N VAL A 94 1.36 8.30 -14.04
CA VAL A 94 1.04 9.72 -13.77
C VAL A 94 1.76 10.12 -12.49
N ARG A 95 2.52 11.23 -12.51
CA ARG A 95 3.30 11.69 -11.36
C ARG A 95 2.71 12.95 -10.75
N PHE A 96 2.40 12.90 -9.47
CA PHE A 96 2.03 14.04 -8.62
C PHE A 96 3.17 14.32 -7.64
N SER A 97 3.77 15.51 -7.72
CA SER A 97 4.94 15.86 -6.91
C SER A 97 4.91 17.31 -6.41
N PRO A 98 5.77 17.67 -5.44
CA PRO A 98 6.05 19.06 -5.14
C PRO A 98 6.56 19.81 -6.37
N ASN A 99 6.19 21.10 -6.50
CA ASN A 99 6.81 22.02 -7.43
C ASN A 99 8.08 22.63 -6.82
N SER A 100 9.05 21.77 -6.50
CA SER A 100 10.31 22.16 -5.86
C SER A 100 11.44 21.22 -6.26
N THR A 101 12.66 21.53 -5.83
CA THR A 101 13.86 20.70 -6.13
C THR A 101 14.03 19.53 -5.18
N GLY A 102 13.19 19.38 -4.15
CA GLY A 102 13.24 18.31 -3.16
C GLY A 102 11.84 17.78 -2.86
N VAL A 103 11.77 16.60 -2.25
CA VAL A 103 10.51 15.97 -1.86
C VAL A 103 10.48 15.88 -0.34
N ASP A 104 9.81 16.85 0.28
CA ASP A 104 9.59 16.88 1.72
C ASP A 104 8.15 16.48 2.01
N ALA A 105 7.94 15.61 3.00
CA ALA A 105 6.60 15.27 3.45
C ALA A 105 5.84 16.53 3.93
N GLY A 106 4.57 16.65 3.56
CA GLY A 106 3.74 17.81 3.88
C GLY A 106 4.01 19.07 3.06
N PHE A 107 4.74 18.99 1.93
CA PHE A 107 4.99 20.17 1.09
C PHE A 107 3.69 20.73 0.49
N TRP A 108 2.80 19.84 0.05
CA TRP A 108 1.49 20.17 -0.51
C TRP A 108 0.42 19.30 0.15
N ARG A 109 -0.86 19.65 -0.01
CA ARG A 109 -1.96 18.99 0.71
C ARG A 109 -2.28 17.59 0.19
N GLY A 110 -1.91 17.29 -1.05
CA GLY A 110 -2.26 16.04 -1.72
C GLY A 110 -3.55 16.13 -2.55
N ILE A 111 -4.07 14.96 -2.89
CA ILE A 111 -5.34 14.78 -3.59
C ILE A 111 -6.38 14.32 -2.57
N ARG A 112 -7.58 14.91 -2.60
CA ARG A 112 -8.64 14.55 -1.67
C ARG A 112 -9.98 14.43 -2.37
N SER A 113 -10.65 13.30 -2.24
CA SER A 113 -12.02 13.13 -2.70
C SER A 113 -13.01 13.26 -1.54
N VAL A 114 -14.10 14.00 -1.76
CA VAL A 114 -15.12 14.26 -0.73
C VAL A 114 -16.50 13.93 -1.30
N ASN A 115 -17.14 12.87 -0.82
CA ASN A 115 -18.44 12.38 -1.30
C ASN A 115 -18.54 12.27 -2.84
N SER A 116 -17.43 11.93 -3.48
CA SER A 116 -17.30 11.79 -4.93
C SER A 116 -18.00 10.55 -5.46
N TRP A 117 -18.49 10.60 -6.70
CA TRP A 117 -19.27 9.51 -7.30
C TRP A 117 -18.43 8.47 -8.06
N ALA A 118 -17.22 8.80 -8.53
CA ALA A 118 -16.29 7.83 -9.12
C ALA A 118 -14.84 8.27 -9.00
N ILE A 119 -14.03 7.48 -8.29
CA ILE A 119 -12.58 7.68 -8.22
C ILE A 119 -11.86 6.41 -8.65
N THR A 120 -11.01 6.54 -9.68
CA THR A 120 -10.09 5.50 -10.12
C THR A 120 -8.68 6.06 -10.21
N ILE A 121 -7.73 5.37 -9.59
CA ILE A 121 -6.32 5.74 -9.60
C ILE A 121 -5.49 4.53 -10.02
N SER A 122 -5.00 4.54 -11.26
CA SER A 122 -4.17 3.48 -11.81
C SER A 122 -2.76 3.98 -12.11
N HIS A 123 -1.76 3.26 -11.62
CA HIS A 123 -0.33 3.55 -11.83
C HIS A 123 0.05 5.02 -11.62
N ALA A 124 -0.40 5.58 -10.50
CA ALA A 124 0.01 6.90 -10.06
C ALA A 124 1.25 6.82 -9.17
N ILE A 125 2.08 7.86 -9.20
CA ILE A 125 3.14 8.10 -8.21
C ILE A 125 2.81 9.42 -7.53
N VAL A 126 2.58 9.39 -6.23
CA VAL A 126 2.24 10.56 -5.43
C VAL A 126 3.26 10.72 -4.30
N GLU A 127 3.91 11.88 -4.24
CA GLU A 127 5.01 12.12 -3.31
C GLU A 127 4.97 13.49 -2.64
N GLY A 128 5.56 13.61 -1.45
CA GLY A 128 5.77 14.91 -0.77
C GLY A 128 4.51 15.58 -0.23
N ALA A 129 3.42 14.84 -0.03
CA ALA A 129 2.15 15.40 0.39
C ALA A 129 1.95 15.34 1.92
N GLU A 130 0.96 16.06 2.44
CA GLU A 130 0.42 15.83 3.78
C GLU A 130 -0.27 14.46 3.80
N SER A 131 -1.35 14.31 3.04
CA SER A 131 -1.97 13.02 2.72
C SER A 131 -1.87 12.82 1.22
N ALA A 132 -1.07 11.86 0.74
CA ALA A 132 -0.85 11.70 -0.70
C ALA A 132 -2.17 11.46 -1.45
N TYR A 133 -3.03 10.60 -0.90
CA TYR A 133 -4.43 10.56 -1.27
C TYR A 133 -5.33 10.47 -0.02
N GLY A 134 -6.44 11.21 -0.01
CA GLY A 134 -7.43 11.23 1.06
C GLY A 134 -8.84 10.97 0.56
N VAL A 135 -9.62 10.20 1.31
CA VAL A 135 -11.04 9.91 1.06
C VAL A 135 -11.87 10.41 2.25
N GLU A 136 -12.82 11.31 1.99
CA GLU A 136 -13.82 11.76 2.96
C GLU A 136 -15.23 11.41 2.44
N GLY A 137 -15.72 10.22 2.81
CA GLY A 137 -16.90 9.64 2.18
C GLY A 137 -16.69 9.21 0.72
N GLY A 138 -17.65 8.45 0.18
CA GLY A 138 -17.53 7.85 -1.15
C GLY A 138 -16.58 6.64 -1.19
N LEU A 139 -16.27 6.19 -2.42
CA LEU A 139 -15.43 5.03 -2.67
C LEU A 139 -14.32 5.37 -3.67
N ALA A 140 -13.15 4.77 -3.49
CA ALA A 140 -12.05 4.85 -4.45
C ALA A 140 -11.45 3.47 -4.75
N VAL A 141 -11.12 3.26 -6.02
CA VAL A 141 -10.41 2.07 -6.51
C VAL A 141 -9.01 2.47 -6.94
N ILE A 142 -8.01 1.80 -6.38
CA ILE A 142 -6.59 2.11 -6.57
C ILE A 142 -5.86 0.85 -7.00
N ASP A 143 -5.09 0.95 -8.09
CA ASP A 143 -4.30 -0.17 -8.60
C ASP A 143 -2.90 0.29 -9.02
N GLY A 144 -1.89 -0.55 -8.77
CA GLY A 144 -0.55 -0.38 -9.31
C GLY A 144 0.15 0.93 -8.93
N SER A 145 -0.24 1.58 -7.84
CA SER A 145 0.13 2.97 -7.51
C SER A 145 1.11 3.08 -6.33
N SER A 146 1.87 4.18 -6.24
CA SER A 146 2.86 4.42 -5.19
C SER A 146 2.57 5.72 -4.44
N PHE A 147 2.50 5.63 -3.10
CA PHE A 147 2.30 6.75 -2.19
C PHE A 147 3.50 6.82 -1.23
N SER A 148 4.33 7.85 -1.39
CA SER A 148 5.61 7.89 -0.69
C SER A 148 6.02 9.25 -0.18
N VAL A 149 6.93 9.27 0.80
CA VAL A 149 7.55 10.50 1.31
C VAL A 149 6.49 11.55 1.68
N SER A 150 5.40 11.10 2.28
CA SER A 150 4.27 11.95 2.72
C SER A 150 4.07 11.78 4.23
N PHE A 151 3.24 12.59 4.88
CA PHE A 151 2.89 12.26 6.27
C PHE A 151 2.07 10.97 6.28
N ARG A 152 1.01 10.94 5.49
CA ARG A 152 0.16 9.78 5.26
C ARG A 152 0.17 9.41 3.78
N GLY A 153 0.38 8.13 3.49
CA GLY A 153 0.28 7.63 2.11
C GLY A 153 -1.18 7.62 1.63
N LEU A 154 -2.07 7.06 2.45
CA LEU A 154 -3.50 7.06 2.23
C LEU A 154 -4.23 7.43 3.52
N GLU A 155 -5.23 8.29 3.42
CA GLU A 155 -6.10 8.70 4.53
C GLU A 155 -7.56 8.39 4.19
N VAL A 156 -8.30 7.75 5.10
CA VAL A 156 -9.71 7.36 4.89
C VAL A 156 -10.59 7.79 6.07
N HIS A 157 -11.63 8.57 5.77
CA HIS A 157 -12.61 9.07 6.73
C HIS A 157 -14.04 8.85 6.23
N GLY A 158 -14.79 7.93 6.85
CA GLY A 158 -16.22 7.74 6.59
C GLY A 158 -16.58 7.28 5.17
N GLY A 159 -15.63 6.66 4.46
CA GLY A 159 -15.76 6.11 3.12
C GLY A 159 -14.99 4.80 2.97
N GLY A 160 -14.75 4.39 1.73
CA GLY A 160 -14.10 3.12 1.43
C GLY A 160 -13.01 3.17 0.37
N VAL A 161 -12.03 2.30 0.51
CA VAL A 161 -10.97 2.10 -0.49
C VAL A 161 -10.79 0.62 -0.82
N ASP A 162 -10.61 0.33 -2.10
CA ASP A 162 -10.12 -0.94 -2.61
C ASP A 162 -8.77 -0.70 -3.30
N VAL A 163 -7.70 -1.25 -2.72
CA VAL A 163 -6.32 -1.01 -3.15
C VAL A 163 -5.67 -2.32 -3.53
N THR A 164 -5.12 -2.40 -4.74
CA THR A 164 -4.41 -3.58 -5.21
C THR A 164 -3.03 -3.23 -5.78
N GLN A 165 -2.08 -4.16 -5.66
CA GLN A 165 -0.74 -4.08 -6.29
C GLN A 165 0.00 -2.74 -6.09
N SER A 166 -0.20 -2.09 -4.94
CA SER A 166 0.26 -0.73 -4.68
C SER A 166 1.37 -0.70 -3.62
N SER A 167 2.04 0.43 -3.46
CA SER A 167 3.09 0.59 -2.46
C SER A 167 2.93 1.85 -1.62
N PHE A 168 3.13 1.70 -0.30
CA PHE A 168 3.16 2.78 0.68
C PHE A 168 4.53 2.81 1.33
N SER A 169 5.33 3.85 1.11
CA SER A 169 6.70 3.86 1.62
C SER A 169 7.23 5.19 2.12
N GLN A 170 8.08 5.14 3.13
CA GLN A 170 8.73 6.35 3.70
C GLN A 170 7.72 7.41 4.15
N ASN A 171 6.52 6.99 4.58
CA ASN A 171 5.53 7.90 5.13
C ASN A 171 5.79 8.11 6.62
N THR A 172 5.85 9.37 7.05
CA THR A 172 6.36 9.72 8.38
C THR A 172 5.34 9.58 9.51
N GLU A 173 4.08 9.30 9.18
CA GLU A 173 3.02 8.98 10.15
C GLU A 173 2.43 7.60 9.88
N ALA A 174 1.88 7.38 8.68
CA ALA A 174 1.32 6.07 8.32
C ALA A 174 1.39 5.78 6.82
N GLY A 175 1.56 4.52 6.45
CA GLY A 175 1.28 4.08 5.08
C GLY A 175 -0.20 4.28 4.73
N VAL A 176 -1.08 3.71 5.56
CA VAL A 176 -2.54 3.93 5.53
C VAL A 176 -3.00 4.38 6.91
N ALA A 177 -3.72 5.50 6.98
CA ALA A 177 -4.45 5.97 8.14
C ALA A 177 -5.95 5.91 7.85
N ALA A 178 -6.74 5.30 8.73
CA ALA A 178 -8.20 5.28 8.56
C ALA A 178 -8.89 5.55 9.90
N GLY A 179 -10.00 6.29 9.87
CA GLY A 179 -10.87 6.47 11.03
C GLY A 179 -11.64 7.78 11.07
N GLY A 180 -11.98 8.25 12.26
CA GLY A 180 -12.81 9.44 12.46
C GLY A 180 -14.21 9.11 12.98
N ASN A 181 -15.16 10.03 12.81
CA ASN A 181 -16.50 9.93 13.42
C ASN A 181 -17.43 8.88 12.76
N LEU A 182 -17.01 8.29 11.65
CA LEU A 182 -17.80 7.33 10.85
C LEU A 182 -16.93 6.12 10.52
N TYR A 183 -17.58 4.95 10.37
CA TYR A 183 -16.91 3.73 9.96
C TYR A 183 -16.24 3.89 8.60
N SER A 184 -14.97 3.53 8.52
CA SER A 184 -14.22 3.47 7.27
C SER A 184 -14.04 2.01 6.82
N THR A 185 -14.00 1.76 5.52
CA THR A 185 -13.71 0.44 4.96
C THR A 185 -12.40 0.44 4.17
N VAL A 186 -11.50 -0.49 4.48
CA VAL A 186 -10.18 -0.55 3.85
C VAL A 186 -9.91 -1.97 3.36
N THR A 187 -9.84 -2.15 2.04
CA THR A 187 -9.42 -3.41 1.43
C THR A 187 -8.08 -3.22 0.75
N ILE A 188 -7.08 -4.02 1.11
CA ILE A 188 -5.72 -3.97 0.55
C ILE A 188 -5.31 -5.36 0.06
N GLY A 189 -4.94 -5.49 -1.22
CA GLY A 189 -4.51 -6.74 -1.84
C GLY A 189 -3.13 -6.62 -2.48
N GLY A 190 -2.24 -7.59 -2.26
CA GLY A 190 -0.99 -7.72 -3.02
C GLY A 190 -0.07 -6.50 -2.96
N SER A 191 -0.11 -5.74 -1.87
CA SER A 191 0.55 -4.43 -1.76
C SER A 191 1.78 -4.47 -0.86
N LEU A 192 2.64 -3.45 -0.96
CA LEU A 192 3.87 -3.33 -0.19
C LEU A 192 3.82 -2.12 0.75
N PHE A 193 4.13 -2.34 2.03
CA PHE A 193 4.37 -1.29 3.01
C PHE A 193 5.83 -1.34 3.43
N ALA A 194 6.57 -0.24 3.24
CA ALA A 194 8.01 -0.23 3.52
C ALA A 194 8.49 1.06 4.18
N ASN A 195 9.22 0.95 5.29
CA ASN A 195 9.85 2.09 5.96
C ASN A 195 8.89 3.23 6.33
N ASN A 196 7.64 2.90 6.68
CA ASN A 196 6.68 3.88 7.21
C ASN A 196 6.87 4.02 8.73
N TYR A 197 6.32 5.07 9.34
CA TYR A 197 6.27 5.13 10.80
C TYR A 197 5.38 4.00 11.35
N ALA A 198 4.07 4.04 11.07
CA ALA A 198 3.21 2.86 11.13
C ALA A 198 2.87 2.39 9.71
N SER A 199 2.74 1.09 9.46
CA SER A 199 2.27 0.65 8.13
C SER A 199 0.78 0.95 7.96
N MET A 200 -0.05 0.53 8.91
CA MET A 200 -1.48 0.86 8.96
C MET A 200 -1.86 1.35 10.37
N ASN A 201 -2.47 2.53 10.45
CA ASN A 201 -3.04 3.09 11.67
C ASN A 201 -4.55 3.22 11.52
N LEU A 202 -5.30 2.36 12.18
CA LEU A 202 -6.73 2.17 11.94
C LEU A 202 -7.51 2.45 13.23
N ASP A 203 -8.44 3.39 13.13
CA ASP A 203 -9.42 3.74 14.14
C ASP A 203 -10.83 3.50 13.57
N THR A 204 -11.71 2.81 14.30
CA THR A 204 -13.13 2.66 13.91
C THR A 204 -13.29 2.20 12.46
N THR A 205 -12.53 1.16 12.10
CA THR A 205 -12.36 0.71 10.71
C THR A 205 -12.72 -0.77 10.55
N LEU A 206 -13.29 -1.12 9.40
CA LEU A 206 -13.39 -2.49 8.92
C LEU A 206 -12.34 -2.71 7.83
N ALA A 207 -11.39 -3.61 8.09
CA ALA A 207 -10.26 -3.83 7.18
C ALA A 207 -10.12 -5.28 6.73
N LEU A 208 -9.78 -5.45 5.45
CA LEU A 208 -9.34 -6.71 4.86
C LEU A 208 -7.97 -6.48 4.21
N VAL A 209 -6.98 -7.25 4.62
CA VAL A 209 -5.62 -7.19 4.06
C VAL A 209 -5.22 -8.56 3.55
N GLU A 210 -4.96 -8.67 2.26
CA GLU A 210 -4.65 -9.92 1.58
C GLU A 210 -3.31 -9.82 0.85
N ASN A 211 -2.50 -10.87 0.91
CA ASN A 211 -1.27 -11.02 0.09
C ASN A 211 -0.28 -9.83 0.16
N SER A 212 -0.31 -9.05 1.23
CA SER A 212 0.46 -7.80 1.34
C SER A 212 1.70 -7.99 2.20
N THR A 213 2.76 -7.26 1.88
CA THR A 213 4.06 -7.38 2.55
C THR A 213 4.34 -6.12 3.37
N PHE A 214 4.84 -6.31 4.59
CA PHE A 214 5.17 -5.23 5.52
C PHE A 214 6.64 -5.31 5.89
N LEU A 215 7.40 -4.24 5.64
CA LEU A 215 8.85 -4.19 5.82
C LEU A 215 9.27 -2.98 6.64
N ALA A 216 9.93 -3.27 7.76
CA ALA A 216 10.66 -2.29 8.57
C ALA A 216 9.86 -1.02 8.91
N PRO A 217 8.62 -1.11 9.46
CA PRO A 217 8.02 0.08 10.05
C PRO A 217 8.89 0.54 11.23
N SER A 218 8.94 1.85 11.51
CA SER A 218 9.68 2.34 12.69
C SER A 218 8.88 2.20 14.00
N MET A 219 7.56 2.03 13.93
CA MET A 219 6.67 1.88 15.08
C MET A 219 5.96 0.52 15.09
N ALA A 220 5.08 0.25 14.12
CA ALA A 220 4.30 -0.98 14.05
C ALA A 220 3.77 -1.26 12.64
N ASP A 221 3.49 -2.52 12.33
CA ASP A 221 2.76 -2.87 11.11
C ASP A 221 1.30 -2.42 11.22
N PHE A 222 0.67 -2.69 12.37
CA PHE A 222 -0.70 -2.32 12.64
C PHE A 222 -0.81 -1.59 13.98
N VAL A 223 -1.47 -0.44 13.97
CA VAL A 223 -1.95 0.27 15.17
C VAL A 223 -3.47 0.27 15.10
N LEU A 224 -4.15 -0.42 16.02
CA LEU A 224 -5.57 -0.69 15.94
C LEU A 224 -6.31 -0.09 17.13
N ASN A 225 -7.35 0.71 16.84
CA ASN A 225 -8.28 1.28 17.79
C ASN A 225 -9.71 1.06 17.27
N ASN A 226 -10.60 0.47 18.06
CA ASN A 226 -11.98 0.17 17.73
C ASN A 226 -12.16 -0.45 16.33
N THR A 227 -11.23 -1.31 15.93
CA THR A 227 -11.10 -1.76 14.54
C THR A 227 -11.29 -3.26 14.44
N ALA A 228 -12.01 -3.71 13.43
CA ALA A 228 -12.05 -5.12 13.04
C ALA A 228 -11.25 -5.32 11.76
N ILE A 229 -10.20 -6.13 11.83
CA ILE A 229 -9.32 -6.41 10.69
C ILE A 229 -9.17 -7.92 10.46
N THR A 230 -9.26 -8.31 9.20
CA THR A 230 -8.90 -9.66 8.73
C THR A 230 -7.64 -9.57 7.90
N VAL A 231 -6.62 -10.36 8.23
CA VAL A 231 -5.39 -10.49 7.45
C VAL A 231 -5.29 -11.91 6.91
N ARG A 232 -5.20 -12.04 5.58
CA ARG A 232 -5.06 -13.33 4.90
C ARG A 232 -3.79 -13.34 4.07
N ALA A 233 -3.12 -14.49 4.06
CA ALA A 233 -2.05 -14.76 3.09
C ALA A 233 -0.91 -13.73 3.05
N SER A 234 -0.61 -13.08 4.17
CA SER A 234 0.48 -12.09 4.26
C SER A 234 1.74 -12.75 4.81
N PRO A 235 2.95 -12.57 4.21
CA PRO A 235 4.22 -12.90 4.85
C PRO A 235 4.48 -11.91 6.00
N TYR A 236 3.67 -12.01 7.05
CA TYR A 236 3.66 -11.12 8.20
C TYR A 236 4.84 -11.43 9.13
N ALA A 237 5.57 -10.40 9.57
CA ALA A 237 6.73 -10.56 10.45
C ALA A 237 7.00 -9.40 11.43
N GLY A 238 6.16 -8.35 11.47
CA GLY A 238 6.40 -7.19 12.33
C GLY A 238 5.59 -7.19 13.64
N PRO A 239 5.58 -6.05 14.38
CA PRO A 239 4.83 -5.89 15.61
C PRO A 239 3.39 -5.35 15.36
N ILE A 240 2.42 -5.84 16.15
CA ILE A 240 1.03 -5.36 16.21
C ILE A 240 0.81 -4.60 17.51
N LYS A 241 0.21 -3.41 17.43
CA LYS A 241 -0.20 -2.62 18.60
C LYS A 241 -1.72 -2.49 18.63
N LEU A 242 -2.32 -3.04 19.68
CA LEU A 242 -3.71 -2.77 20.04
C LEU A 242 -3.74 -1.57 21.00
N VAL A 243 -4.54 -0.56 20.68
CA VAL A 243 -4.72 0.64 21.50
C VAL A 243 -5.87 0.46 22.49
N ASP A 244 -6.81 -0.42 22.18
CA ASP A 244 -7.94 -0.77 23.02
C ASP A 244 -8.19 -2.28 23.07
N ALA A 245 -9.13 -2.68 23.94
CA ALA A 245 -9.56 -4.07 24.08
C ALA A 245 -10.69 -4.46 23.10
N THR A 246 -11.24 -3.49 22.36
CA THR A 246 -12.36 -3.67 21.43
C THR A 246 -11.92 -3.99 20.01
N SER A 247 -10.66 -3.73 19.67
CA SER A 247 -10.07 -4.12 18.40
C SER A 247 -9.98 -5.63 18.26
N THR A 248 -10.35 -6.14 17.09
CA THR A 248 -10.31 -7.56 16.75
C THR A 248 -9.42 -7.79 15.54
N LEU A 249 -8.57 -8.80 15.61
CA LEU A 249 -7.67 -9.22 14.55
C LEU A 249 -7.89 -10.71 14.30
N THR A 250 -8.22 -11.06 13.05
CA THR A 250 -8.29 -12.45 12.59
C THR A 250 -7.15 -12.71 11.61
N VAL A 251 -6.38 -13.78 11.84
CA VAL A 251 -5.26 -14.19 10.99
C VAL A 251 -5.50 -15.62 10.49
N ASP A 252 -5.78 -15.77 9.21
CA ASP A 252 -5.95 -17.09 8.57
C ASP A 252 -4.63 -17.54 7.93
N ALA A 253 -3.87 -18.47 8.52
CA ALA A 253 -2.59 -18.95 7.96
C ALA A 253 -2.08 -20.35 8.44
N LEU A 254 -1.20 -20.97 7.64
CA LEU A 254 -0.28 -22.08 7.99
C LEU A 254 0.95 -21.54 8.72
N LEU A 255 1.72 -22.38 9.40
CA LEU A 255 2.96 -21.99 10.05
C LEU A 255 4.19 -22.55 9.32
N ALA A 256 5.17 -21.70 9.02
CA ALA A 256 6.48 -22.02 8.48
C ALA A 256 7.55 -21.63 9.51
N VAL A 257 8.29 -22.61 10.02
CA VAL A 257 9.33 -22.37 11.04
C VAL A 257 10.71 -22.49 10.41
N SER A 258 11.57 -21.51 10.67
CA SER A 258 12.99 -21.55 10.33
C SER A 258 13.83 -21.43 11.60
N VAL A 259 14.85 -22.28 11.70
CA VAL A 259 15.82 -22.27 12.80
C VAL A 259 17.19 -21.96 12.24
N THR A 260 17.83 -20.93 12.79
CA THR A 260 19.16 -20.47 12.41
C THR A 260 20.02 -20.20 13.64
N ASP A 261 21.35 -20.17 13.50
CA ASP A 261 22.23 -19.73 14.59
C ASP A 261 22.27 -18.19 14.73
N ALA A 262 23.09 -17.70 15.66
CA ALA A 262 23.34 -16.27 15.90
C ALA A 262 23.81 -15.49 14.65
N TYR A 263 24.28 -16.18 13.60
CA TYR A 263 24.78 -15.62 12.35
C TYR A 263 23.84 -15.87 11.16
N ALA A 264 22.58 -16.27 11.42
CA ALA A 264 21.57 -16.61 10.43
C ALA A 264 21.88 -17.86 9.56
N THR A 265 22.80 -18.73 10.00
CA THR A 265 23.10 -20.00 9.31
C THR A 265 22.03 -21.04 9.66
N PRO A 266 21.39 -21.71 8.68
CA PRO A 266 20.32 -22.67 8.96
C PRO A 266 20.78 -23.90 9.76
N GLN A 267 19.99 -24.28 10.77
CA GLN A 267 20.28 -25.39 11.67
C GLN A 267 19.42 -26.61 11.33
N ALA A 268 20.06 -27.70 10.88
CA ALA A 268 19.38 -28.94 10.50
C ALA A 268 19.19 -29.90 11.69
N GLY A 269 18.14 -30.72 11.65
CA GLY A 269 17.92 -31.74 12.68
C GLY A 269 17.42 -31.21 14.02
N VAL A 270 17.08 -29.91 14.10
CA VAL A 270 16.45 -29.29 15.27
C VAL A 270 15.02 -29.80 15.38
N HIS A 271 14.66 -30.28 16.57
CA HIS A 271 13.29 -30.64 16.90
C HIS A 271 12.51 -29.36 17.14
N VAL A 272 11.42 -29.19 16.41
CA VAL A 272 10.47 -28.08 16.54
C VAL A 272 9.21 -28.67 17.12
N LEU A 273 8.89 -28.23 18.33
CA LEU A 273 7.68 -28.58 19.03
C LEU A 273 6.73 -27.38 18.99
N VAL A 274 5.49 -27.63 18.57
CA VAL A 274 4.40 -26.66 18.60
C VAL A 274 3.32 -27.21 19.53
N GLU A 275 3.08 -26.54 20.65
CA GLU A 275 2.16 -26.98 21.71
C GLU A 275 1.00 -26.01 21.89
N ASP A 276 -0.21 -26.53 22.11
CA ASP A 276 -1.35 -25.70 22.49
C ASP A 276 -1.19 -25.12 23.92
N ASN A 277 -1.04 -23.81 24.04
CA ASN A 277 -0.88 -23.05 25.30
C ASN A 277 -2.11 -23.09 26.20
N ALA A 278 -3.29 -23.47 25.69
CA ALA A 278 -4.51 -23.46 26.47
C ALA A 278 -4.65 -24.69 27.37
N ASN A 279 -4.07 -25.85 27.04
CA ASN A 279 -4.16 -27.09 27.85
C ASN A 279 -3.17 -28.22 27.48
N GLY A 280 -2.16 -28.00 26.62
CA GLY A 280 -1.11 -29.00 26.32
C GLY A 280 -1.56 -30.30 25.64
N SER A 281 -2.79 -30.36 25.12
CA SER A 281 -3.43 -31.62 24.67
C SER A 281 -3.13 -32.00 23.22
N GLU A 282 -2.77 -31.04 22.36
CA GLU A 282 -2.32 -31.29 20.99
C GLU A 282 -0.89 -30.77 20.81
N ARG A 283 -0.02 -31.66 20.33
CA ARG A 283 1.40 -31.42 20.09
C ARG A 283 1.73 -31.82 18.67
N LEU A 284 2.33 -30.89 17.93
CA LEU A 284 2.90 -31.15 16.62
C LEU A 284 4.41 -31.09 16.75
N GLU A 285 5.07 -32.22 16.52
CA GLU A 285 6.52 -32.32 16.54
C GLU A 285 7.03 -32.60 15.13
N VAL A 286 7.97 -31.78 14.68
CA VAL A 286 8.62 -31.94 13.38
C VAL A 286 10.11 -31.65 13.47
N VAL A 287 10.89 -32.22 12.55
CA VAL A 287 12.33 -32.02 12.49
C VAL A 287 12.66 -31.10 11.31
N THR A 288 13.54 -30.12 11.56
CA THR A 288 14.02 -29.21 10.51
C THR A 288 14.86 -29.94 9.46
N SER A 289 14.64 -29.57 8.20
CA SER A 289 15.42 -30.05 7.05
C SER A 289 16.87 -29.55 7.07
N VAL A 290 17.70 -30.04 6.13
CA VAL A 290 19.10 -29.58 5.92
C VAL A 290 19.21 -28.06 5.66
N LYS A 291 18.12 -27.39 5.31
CA LYS A 291 18.03 -25.94 5.13
C LYS A 291 17.47 -25.21 6.36
N GLY A 292 17.43 -25.87 7.52
CA GLY A 292 16.91 -25.32 8.79
C GLY A 292 15.42 -25.00 8.79
N ARG A 293 14.64 -25.58 7.88
CA ARG A 293 13.20 -25.32 7.75
C ARG A 293 12.37 -26.50 8.18
N ALA A 294 11.33 -26.26 8.97
CA ALA A 294 10.27 -27.22 9.23
C ALA A 294 9.33 -27.33 8.01
N PRO A 295 8.68 -28.48 7.79
CA PRO A 295 7.54 -28.60 6.89
C PRO A 295 6.43 -27.59 7.26
N LEU A 296 5.59 -27.21 6.29
CA LEU A 296 4.43 -26.35 6.57
C LEU A 296 3.48 -27.06 7.51
N LEU A 297 3.22 -26.43 8.66
CA LEU A 297 2.35 -26.96 9.69
C LEU A 297 0.96 -26.36 9.49
N ALA A 298 0.00 -27.23 9.18
CA ALA A 298 -1.41 -26.87 9.20
C ALA A 298 -1.87 -26.81 10.66
N VAL A 299 -1.90 -25.61 11.22
CA VAL A 299 -2.49 -25.35 12.53
C VAL A 299 -3.95 -24.95 12.34
N ARG A 300 -4.83 -25.56 13.12
CA ARG A 300 -6.26 -25.20 13.16
C ARG A 300 -6.52 -24.32 14.36
N GLU A 301 -7.28 -23.26 14.16
CA GLU A 301 -7.84 -22.47 15.26
C GLU A 301 -8.87 -23.30 16.04
N ARG A 302 -8.89 -23.16 17.38
CA ARG A 302 -9.96 -23.72 18.23
C ARG A 302 -10.81 -22.61 18.82
N ALA A 303 -12.13 -22.82 18.77
CA ALA A 303 -13.08 -22.05 19.57
C ALA A 303 -13.01 -22.46 21.05
N PHE A 304 -13.13 -21.49 21.95
CA PHE A 304 -13.17 -21.74 23.38
C PHE A 304 -14.48 -22.44 23.79
N GLY A 305 -14.38 -23.61 24.41
CA GLY A 305 -15.52 -24.31 25.02
C GLY A 305 -15.68 -23.93 26.48
N GLY A 306 -16.38 -22.82 26.77
CA GLY A 306 -16.72 -22.41 28.14
C GLY A 306 -17.95 -21.51 28.14
N GLY A 307 -19.04 -21.97 28.77
CA GLY A 307 -20.38 -21.40 28.63
C GLY A 307 -20.56 -19.97 29.13
N TRP A 308 -21.40 -19.24 28.38
CA TRP A 308 -22.01 -17.92 28.62
C TRP A 308 -21.18 -16.67 28.26
N GLY A 309 -21.25 -16.27 26.98
CA GLY A 309 -20.80 -14.97 26.42
C GLY A 309 -20.18 -15.12 25.03
N PRO A 310 -20.16 -14.09 24.16
CA PRO A 310 -19.53 -14.17 22.83
C PRO A 310 -18.00 -14.30 22.96
N LEU A 311 -17.58 -15.55 23.12
CA LEU A 311 -16.31 -16.22 22.84
C LEU A 311 -15.06 -15.33 22.74
N GLY A 312 -14.28 -15.29 23.83
CA GLY A 312 -12.89 -14.85 23.80
C GLY A 312 -12.00 -15.86 23.08
N VAL A 313 -11.20 -15.38 22.13
CA VAL A 313 -10.20 -16.16 21.38
C VAL A 313 -8.84 -16.00 22.08
N ASN A 314 -8.08 -17.09 22.19
CA ASN A 314 -6.71 -17.04 22.72
C ASN A 314 -5.77 -16.60 21.58
N PHE A 315 -5.18 -15.42 21.70
CA PHE A 315 -4.37 -14.77 20.68
C PHE A 315 -2.91 -15.25 20.60
N ASN A 316 -2.52 -16.23 21.43
CA ASN A 316 -1.30 -17.01 21.26
C ASN A 316 -1.55 -18.47 21.68
N PRO A 317 -2.34 -19.23 20.91
CA PRO A 317 -2.72 -20.56 21.30
C PRO A 317 -1.57 -21.55 21.17
N PHE A 318 -0.40 -21.19 20.62
CA PHE A 318 0.69 -22.12 20.39
C PHE A 318 2.05 -21.64 20.91
N ALA A 319 2.72 -22.42 21.77
CA ALA A 319 4.13 -22.25 22.07
C ALA A 319 4.98 -23.02 21.05
N VAL A 320 5.94 -22.34 20.42
CA VAL A 320 6.96 -22.98 19.58
C VAL A 320 8.24 -23.09 20.39
N THR A 321 8.68 -24.32 20.64
CA THR A 321 9.93 -24.61 21.33
C THR A 321 10.86 -25.38 20.40
N THR A 322 12.14 -25.01 20.41
CA THR A 322 13.17 -25.71 19.64
C THR A 322 14.25 -26.30 20.54
N THR A 323 14.60 -27.56 20.27
CA THR A 323 15.63 -28.28 21.03
C THR A 323 16.63 -28.98 20.11
N ILE A 324 17.89 -28.98 20.54
CA ILE A 324 18.95 -29.82 19.98
C ILE A 324 19.42 -30.75 21.10
N GLY A 325 19.10 -32.04 20.98
CA GLY A 325 19.29 -32.99 22.10
C GLY A 325 18.41 -32.61 23.29
N SER A 326 19.02 -32.46 24.48
CA SER A 326 18.33 -32.05 25.72
C SER A 326 18.37 -30.55 25.99
N THR A 327 18.94 -29.74 25.10
CA THR A 327 19.18 -28.31 25.32
C THR A 327 18.17 -27.46 24.56
N HIS A 328 17.54 -26.52 25.26
CA HIS A 328 16.69 -25.49 24.65
C HIS A 328 17.54 -24.52 23.86
N VAL A 329 17.19 -24.31 22.59
CA VAL A 329 17.88 -23.35 21.72
C VAL A 329 16.92 -22.19 21.49
N ALA A 330 17.08 -21.11 22.24
CA ALA A 330 16.26 -19.91 22.11
C ALA A 330 16.82 -18.91 21.08
N GLU A 331 17.97 -19.21 20.48
CA GLU A 331 18.64 -18.31 19.55
C GLU A 331 18.00 -18.41 18.15
N ASN A 332 17.45 -17.29 17.67
CA ASN A 332 16.97 -17.04 16.30
C ASN A 332 15.96 -18.06 15.71
N VAL A 333 14.86 -18.33 16.42
CA VAL A 333 13.68 -19.00 15.86
C VAL A 333 12.77 -17.97 15.20
N THR A 334 12.50 -18.16 13.91
CA THR A 334 11.54 -17.32 13.18
C THR A 334 10.36 -18.16 12.71
N ALA A 335 9.17 -17.79 13.16
CA ALA A 335 7.91 -18.41 12.79
C ALA A 335 7.16 -17.47 11.84
N HIS A 336 6.84 -17.96 10.65
CA HIS A 336 6.13 -17.23 9.63
C HIS A 336 4.79 -17.90 9.37
N LEU A 337 3.72 -17.13 9.46
CA LEU A 337 2.43 -17.61 9.02
C LEU A 337 2.39 -17.51 7.47
N ARG A 338 2.23 -18.63 6.77
CA ARG A 338 2.02 -18.70 5.30
C ARG A 338 0.62 -19.19 5.03
N THR A 339 -0.16 -18.64 4.13
CA THR A 339 -1.32 -19.40 3.61
C THR A 339 -0.90 -20.41 2.57
N ASN A 340 -1.69 -21.48 2.40
CA ASN A 340 -1.49 -22.43 1.29
C ASN A 340 -1.72 -21.66 -0.02
N VAL A 341 -0.82 -21.88 -0.99
CA VAL A 341 -1.05 -21.56 -2.40
C VAL A 341 -1.87 -22.70 -3.01
#